data_AF-A0A1B6DMZ5-F1
#
_entry.id   AF-A0A1B6DMZ5-F1
#
_cell.length_a   1.000
_cell.length_b   1.000
_cell.length_c   1.000
_cell.angle_alpha   90.00
_cell.angle_beta   90.00
_cell.angle_gamma   90.00
#
_symmetry.space_group_name_H-M   'P 1'
#
loop_
_entity.id
_entity.type
_entity.pdbx_description
1 polymer ?
#
loop_
_entity_poly.entity_id
_entity_poly.type
_entity_poly.pdbx_seq_one_letter_code
_entity_poly.pdbx_strand_id
1 'polypeptide(L)'
;MGIRVVQLASAPPLPLCPMPDTDKPHATVDKPFLLSDGKVQLEASLDKAVYNHGDTILVNVTIQNNSSKTVRRIKVFIVQHVDVCMFSNGKFKNVVALINSKDECPLGPGSTLRRNYTLNPAKGA
;
A
#
# COMPACT_ATOMS: atom_id res chain seq x y z
N MET A 1 5.98 -13.35 -9.13
CA MET A 1 6.70 -12.36 -8.29
C MET A 1 5.93 -11.04 -8.31
N GLY A 2 5.66 -10.45 -7.14
CA GLY A 2 4.87 -9.21 -7.02
C GLY A 2 5.76 -7.97 -6.80
N ILE A 3 5.15 -6.80 -6.91
CA ILE A 3 5.74 -5.51 -6.60
C ILE A 3 5.63 -5.29 -5.08
N ARG A 4 6.71 -4.92 -4.39
CA ARG A 4 6.73 -4.69 -2.93
C ARG A 4 7.60 -3.48 -2.58
N VAL A 5 7.02 -2.48 -1.93
CA VAL A 5 7.73 -1.44 -1.18
C VAL A 5 7.13 -1.37 0.22
N VAL A 6 7.98 -1.18 1.21
CA VAL A 6 7.60 -1.03 2.61
C VAL A 6 7.96 0.39 3.02
N GLN A 7 6.95 1.19 3.32
CA GLN A 7 7.12 2.48 3.95
C GLN A 7 6.67 2.35 5.40
N LEU A 8 7.58 2.65 6.32
CA LEU A 8 7.23 2.81 7.73
C LEU A 8 6.85 4.26 7.94
N ALA A 9 5.74 4.51 8.64
CA ALA A 9 5.53 5.83 9.22
C ALA A 9 6.72 6.13 10.15
N SER A 10 7.27 7.33 10.06
CA SER A 10 8.21 7.80 11.07
C SER A 10 7.54 7.71 12.45
N ALA A 11 8.31 7.39 13.49
CA ALA A 11 7.77 7.30 14.84
C ALA A 11 6.97 8.56 15.17
N PRO A 12 5.80 8.46 15.83
CA PRO A 12 5.06 9.65 16.21
C PRO A 12 5.97 10.54 17.06
N PRO A 13 6.15 11.83 16.70
CA PRO A 13 6.88 12.77 17.52
C PRO A 13 6.18 12.89 18.87
N LEU A 14 6.97 13.21 19.89
CA LEU A 14 6.51 13.47 21.25
C LEU A 14 5.28 14.42 21.24
N PRO A 15 4.36 14.30 22.21
CA PRO A 15 3.01 14.88 22.18
C PRO A 15 2.90 16.43 22.15
N LEU A 16 3.97 17.16 21.83
CA LEU A 16 4.05 18.62 21.82
C LEU A 16 4.43 19.23 20.46
N CYS A 17 4.76 18.43 19.44
CA CYS A 17 5.15 18.96 18.14
C CYS A 17 4.00 18.80 17.13
N PRO A 18 3.32 19.90 16.70
CA PRO A 18 2.40 19.83 15.57
C PRO A 18 3.21 19.41 14.32
N MET A 19 2.82 18.29 13.72
CA MET A 19 3.42 17.87 12.45
C MET A 19 3.07 18.92 11.39
N PRO A 20 4.04 19.43 10.60
CA PRO A 20 3.71 20.17 9.40
C PRO A 20 2.90 19.26 8.47
N ASP A 21 1.84 19.78 7.83
CA ASP A 21 0.90 19.09 6.92
C ASP A 21 1.54 18.43 5.67
N THR A 22 2.87 18.31 5.61
CA THR A 22 3.66 18.00 4.43
C THR A 22 3.94 16.51 4.21
N ASP A 23 3.77 15.62 5.20
CA ASP A 23 4.31 14.24 5.10
C ASP A 23 3.23 13.15 5.06
N LYS A 24 2.34 13.22 4.05
CA LYS A 24 1.42 12.09 3.77
C LYS A 24 2.25 10.88 3.31
N PRO A 25 2.07 9.68 3.89
CA PRO A 25 2.80 8.51 3.47
C PRO A 25 2.59 8.26 1.97
N HIS A 26 3.69 8.13 1.25
CA HIS A 26 3.71 7.96 -0.20
C HIS A 26 4.89 7.10 -0.61
N ALA A 27 4.63 6.04 -1.38
CA ALA A 27 5.62 5.11 -1.88
C ALA A 27 5.49 4.92 -3.39
N THR A 28 6.62 4.89 -4.09
CA THR A 28 6.70 4.58 -5.52
C THR A 28 7.62 3.39 -5.75
N VAL A 29 7.26 2.55 -6.72
CA VAL A 29 8.03 1.36 -7.06
C VAL A 29 7.92 1.04 -8.53
N ASP A 30 9.05 0.71 -9.11
CA ASP A 30 9.17 0.28 -10.48
C ASP A 30 9.42 -1.22 -10.58
N LYS A 31 8.66 -1.88 -11.45
CA LYS A 31 8.86 -3.29 -11.78
C LYS A 31 9.22 -3.46 -13.26
N PRO A 32 10.51 -3.61 -13.58
CA PRO A 32 10.91 -4.10 -14.89
C PRO A 32 10.60 -5.60 -15.02
N PHE A 33 10.45 -6.06 -16.25
CA PHE A 33 10.23 -7.47 -16.59
C PHE A 33 11.39 -7.97 -17.45
N LEU A 34 11.86 -9.18 -17.15
CA LEU A 34 12.93 -9.82 -17.93
C LEU A 34 12.47 -9.99 -19.39
N LEU A 35 13.39 -9.74 -20.33
CA LEU A 35 13.18 -9.94 -21.77
C LEU A 35 12.09 -9.06 -22.40
N SER A 36 11.69 -7.96 -21.75
CA SER A 36 10.81 -6.96 -22.35
C SER A 36 11.27 -5.55 -22.01
N ASP A 37 11.26 -4.67 -22.99
CA ASP A 37 11.45 -3.25 -22.73
C ASP A 37 10.26 -2.67 -21.96
N GLY A 38 10.56 -1.73 -21.06
CA GLY A 38 9.56 -1.06 -20.23
C GLY A 38 9.36 -1.65 -18.83
N LYS A 39 8.45 -1.02 -18.07
CA LYS A 39 8.21 -1.31 -16.65
C LYS A 39 6.77 -0.99 -16.26
N VAL A 40 6.31 -1.62 -15.18
CA VAL A 40 5.11 -1.16 -14.46
C VAL A 40 5.56 -0.30 -13.29
N GLN A 41 5.17 0.96 -13.29
CA GLN A 41 5.35 1.87 -12.16
C GLN A 41 4.08 1.87 -11.33
N LEU A 42 4.22 1.67 -10.02
CA LEU A 42 3.14 1.73 -9.05
C LEU A 42 3.48 2.80 -8.03
N GLU A 43 2.54 3.71 -7.82
CA GLU A 43 2.58 4.76 -6.82
C GLU A 43 1.39 4.57 -5.88
N ALA A 44 1.61 4.71 -4.59
CA ALA A 44 0.56 4.67 -3.59
C ALA A 44 0.77 5.75 -2.53
N SER A 45 -0.31 6.40 -2.11
CA SER A 45 -0.30 7.37 -1.01
C SER A 45 -1.50 7.25 -0.10
N LEU A 46 -1.32 7.64 1.17
CA LEU A 46 -2.37 7.72 2.18
C LEU A 46 -2.85 9.16 2.33
N ASP A 47 -4.10 9.34 2.78
CA ASP A 47 -4.63 10.66 3.06
C ASP A 47 -4.08 11.26 4.37
N LYS A 48 -3.67 10.42 5.33
CA LYS A 48 -3.12 10.81 6.64
C LYS A 48 -1.95 9.90 7.03
N ALA A 49 -1.08 10.41 7.91
CA ALA A 49 0.00 9.62 8.51
C ALA A 49 -0.44 8.81 9.74
N VAL A 50 -1.42 9.34 10.49
CA VAL A 50 -1.95 8.73 11.72
C VAL A 50 -3.46 8.66 11.63
N TYR A 51 -4.03 7.52 12.03
CA TYR A 51 -5.46 7.25 12.03
C TYR A 51 -5.90 6.83 13.44
N ASN A 52 -7.09 7.24 13.84
CA ASN A 52 -7.72 6.77 15.06
C ASN A 52 -8.45 5.45 14.81
N HIS A 53 -8.78 4.73 15.88
CA HIS A 53 -9.59 3.51 15.74
C HIS A 53 -10.97 3.84 15.19
N GLY A 54 -11.42 3.07 14.20
CA GLY A 54 -12.68 3.30 13.48
C GLY A 54 -12.53 4.24 12.27
N ASP A 55 -11.40 4.93 12.13
CA ASP A 55 -11.15 5.73 10.93
C ASP A 55 -11.05 4.83 9.70
N THR A 56 -11.59 5.36 8.61
CA THR A 56 -11.44 4.77 7.29
C THR A 56 -10.12 5.23 6.68
N ILE A 57 -9.38 4.31 6.08
CA ILE A 57 -8.08 4.57 5.45
C ILE A 57 -8.28 4.70 3.96
N LEU A 58 -7.91 5.85 3.39
CA LEU A 58 -7.98 6.09 1.96
C LEU A 58 -6.59 5.93 1.34
N VAL A 59 -6.49 4.99 0.40
CA VAL A 59 -5.26 4.66 -0.34
C VAL A 59 -5.44 5.10 -1.79
N ASN A 60 -4.73 6.15 -2.19
CA ASN A 60 -4.65 6.55 -3.59
C ASN A 60 -3.62 5.66 -4.28
N VAL A 61 -3.96 5.08 -5.41
CA VAL A 61 -3.10 4.19 -6.20
C VAL A 61 -3.04 4.68 -7.63
N THR A 62 -1.83 4.90 -8.12
CA THR A 62 -1.57 5.21 -9.53
C THR A 62 -0.70 4.12 -10.13
N ILE A 63 -1.11 3.54 -11.24
CA ILE A 63 -0.36 2.52 -11.99
C ILE A 63 -0.12 3.06 -13.39
N GLN A 64 1.14 3.08 -13.82
CA GLN A 64 1.53 3.35 -15.20
C GLN A 64 2.16 2.09 -15.78
N ASN A 65 1.47 1.45 -16.73
CA ASN A 65 1.93 0.24 -17.36
C ASN A 65 2.63 0.55 -18.69
N ASN A 66 3.91 0.89 -18.64
CA ASN A 66 4.74 1.06 -19.83
C ASN A 66 5.44 -0.25 -20.23
N SER A 67 4.94 -1.41 -19.80
CA SER A 67 5.49 -2.73 -20.13
C SER A 67 4.63 -3.46 -21.15
N SER A 68 5.14 -4.55 -21.73
CA SER A 68 4.37 -5.49 -22.56
C SER A 68 3.52 -6.49 -21.75
N LYS A 69 3.52 -6.40 -20.41
CA LYS A 69 2.75 -7.29 -19.54
C LYS A 69 1.39 -6.70 -19.18
N THR A 70 0.52 -7.56 -18.67
CA THR A 70 -0.85 -7.21 -18.29
C THR A 70 -1.02 -7.28 -16.77
N VAL A 71 -1.50 -6.21 -16.14
CA VAL A 71 -1.87 -6.23 -14.72
C VAL A 71 -3.27 -6.85 -14.60
N ARG A 72 -3.34 -8.07 -14.06
CA ARG A 72 -4.59 -8.85 -14.01
C ARG A 72 -5.50 -8.52 -12.83
N ARG A 73 -4.93 -8.01 -11.74
CA ARG A 73 -5.62 -7.88 -10.45
C ARG A 73 -4.86 -6.93 -9.55
N ILE A 74 -5.59 -6.08 -8.84
CA ILE A 74 -5.04 -5.17 -7.84
C ILE A 74 -5.56 -5.59 -6.47
N LYS A 75 -4.64 -5.82 -5.54
CA LYS A 75 -4.96 -6.16 -4.15
C LYS A 75 -4.41 -5.07 -3.25
N VAL A 76 -5.27 -4.52 -2.40
CA VAL A 76 -4.89 -3.56 -1.36
C VAL A 76 -5.25 -4.20 -0.03
N PHE A 77 -4.32 -4.22 0.92
CA PHE A 77 -4.56 -4.85 2.21
C PHE A 77 -3.75 -4.17 3.30
N ILE A 78 -4.26 -4.25 4.53
CA ILE A 78 -3.62 -3.71 5.72
C ILE A 78 -3.09 -4.89 6.53
N VAL A 79 -1.79 -4.84 6.85
CA VAL A 79 -1.13 -5.85 7.68
C VAL A 79 -0.75 -5.23 9.01
N GLN A 80 -1.25 -5.82 10.09
CA GLN A 80 -0.74 -5.57 11.43
C GLN A 80 0.51 -6.43 11.64
N HIS A 81 1.63 -5.77 11.92
CA HIS A 81 2.86 -6.41 12.33
C HIS A 81 2.95 -6.38 13.86
N VAL A 82 3.10 -7.54 14.48
CA VAL A 82 3.23 -7.68 15.94
C VAL A 82 4.58 -8.34 16.22
N ASP A 83 5.40 -7.69 17.04
CA ASP A 83 6.69 -8.21 17.51
C ASP A 83 6.61 -8.43 19.03
N VAL A 84 6.80 -9.67 19.47
CA VAL A 84 6.71 -10.09 20.87
C VAL A 84 8.11 -10.36 21.37
N CYS A 85 8.67 -9.42 22.15
CA CYS A 85 10.07 -9.47 22.58
C CYS A 85 10.31 -10.20 23.92
N MET A 86 9.30 -10.90 24.48
CA MET A 86 9.43 -11.62 25.75
C MET A 86 9.29 -13.14 25.59
N PHE A 87 10.13 -13.86 26.34
CA PHE A 87 10.20 -15.32 26.54
C PHE A 87 10.45 -16.22 25.32
N SER A 88 9.99 -15.90 24.11
CA SER A 88 10.25 -16.75 22.93
C SER A 88 10.42 -16.03 21.59
N ASN A 89 10.50 -14.68 21.58
CA ASN A 89 10.67 -13.86 20.36
C ASN A 89 9.75 -14.29 19.20
N GLY A 90 8.55 -13.72 19.14
CA GLY A 90 7.55 -14.04 18.11
C GLY A 90 7.25 -12.87 17.17
N LYS A 91 7.26 -13.10 15.85
CA LYS A 91 6.81 -12.12 14.85
C LYS A 91 5.55 -12.61 14.16
N PHE A 92 4.45 -11.90 14.33
CA PHE A 92 3.16 -12.21 13.73
C PHE A 92 2.77 -11.16 12.70
N LYS A 93 2.09 -11.60 11.65
CA LYS A 93 1.49 -10.73 10.64
C LYS A 93 0.03 -11.10 10.49
N ASN A 94 -0.87 -10.16 10.72
CA ASN A 94 -2.31 -10.36 10.55
C ASN A 94 -2.85 -9.40 9.48
N VAL A 95 -3.60 -9.91 8.52
CA VAL A 95 -4.28 -9.08 7.51
C VAL A 95 -5.61 -8.61 8.11
N VAL A 96 -5.71 -7.33 8.45
CA VAL A 96 -6.87 -6.76 9.17
C VAL A 96 -7.89 -6.08 8.25
N ALA A 97 -7.54 -5.88 6.98
CA ALA A 97 -8.45 -5.47 5.92
C ALA A 97 -7.87 -5.90 4.56
N LEU A 98 -8.74 -6.29 3.62
CA LEU A 98 -8.36 -6.69 2.27
C LEU A 98 -9.42 -6.22 1.28
N ILE A 99 -8.99 -5.46 0.29
CA ILE A 99 -9.75 -5.19 -0.92
C ILE A 99 -9.12 -5.94 -2.06
N ASN A 100 -10.01 -6.59 -2.80
CA ASN A 100 -9.66 -7.25 -4.01
C ASN A 100 -10.37 -6.66 -5.23
N SER A 101 -9.71 -5.74 -5.92
CA SER A 101 -10.28 -5.11 -7.10
C SER A 101 -10.02 -5.97 -8.35
N LYS A 102 -11.12 -6.31 -9.03
CA LYS A 102 -11.10 -6.79 -10.42
C LYS A 102 -11.61 -5.72 -11.38
N ASP A 103 -12.29 -4.70 -10.88
CA ASP A 103 -12.78 -3.59 -11.68
C ASP A 103 -11.58 -2.89 -12.34
N GLU A 104 -11.69 -2.66 -13.65
CA GLU A 104 -10.67 -2.02 -14.50
C GLU A 104 -9.39 -2.85 -14.73
N CYS A 105 -9.40 -4.13 -14.33
CA CYS A 105 -8.43 -5.10 -14.78
C CYS A 105 -9.06 -6.03 -15.84
N PRO A 106 -8.32 -6.46 -16.87
CA PRO A 106 -6.88 -6.31 -17.02
C PRO A 106 -6.41 -4.93 -17.53
N LEU A 107 -5.36 -4.38 -16.92
CA LEU A 107 -4.64 -3.22 -17.48
C LEU A 107 -3.60 -3.70 -18.48
N GLY A 108 -3.85 -3.44 -19.77
CA GLY A 108 -2.96 -3.81 -20.87
C GLY A 108 -1.71 -2.93 -21.00
N PRO A 109 -0.82 -3.23 -21.96
CA PRO A 109 0.34 -2.38 -22.28
C PRO A 109 -0.08 -0.93 -22.61
N GLY A 110 0.68 0.05 -22.13
CA GLY A 110 0.44 1.48 -22.35
C GLY A 110 -0.68 2.11 -21.52
N SER A 111 -1.39 1.32 -20.70
CA SER A 111 -2.51 1.83 -19.90
C SER A 111 -2.04 2.51 -18.61
N THR A 112 -2.83 3.47 -18.15
CA THR A 112 -2.66 4.13 -16.85
C THR A 112 -3.95 4.02 -16.05
N LEU A 113 -3.84 3.74 -14.75
CA LEU A 113 -4.96 3.72 -13.81
C LEU A 113 -4.64 4.66 -12.65
N ARG A 114 -5.61 5.48 -12.24
CA ARG A 114 -5.56 6.23 -10.98
C ARG A 114 -6.86 5.99 -10.23
N ARG A 115 -6.76 5.42 -9.02
CA ARG A 115 -7.94 5.03 -8.24
C ARG A 115 -7.70 5.13 -6.75
N ASN A 116 -8.77 5.44 -6.02
CA ASN A 116 -8.78 5.50 -4.57
C ASN A 116 -9.46 4.24 -4.02
N TYR A 117 -8.81 3.61 -3.04
CA TYR A 117 -9.32 2.45 -2.31
C TYR A 117 -9.57 2.82 -0.86
N THR A 118 -10.68 2.35 -0.31
CA THR A 118 -11.16 2.75 1.01
C THR A 118 -11.23 1.52 1.91
N LEU A 119 -10.31 1.41 2.88
CA LEU A 119 -10.19 0.25 3.75
C LEU A 119 -10.59 0.59 5.18
N ASN A 120 -11.32 -0.32 5.82
CA ASN A 120 -11.77 -0.19 7.20
C ASN A 120 -11.08 -1.31 8.02
N PRO A 121 -10.08 -0.98 8.85
CA PRO A 121 -9.45 -1.97 9.72
C PRO A 121 -10.46 -2.48 10.75
N ALA A 122 -10.82 -3.76 10.69
CA ALA A 122 -11.70 -4.39 11.66
C ALA A 122 -10.88 -5.11 12.75
N LYS A 123 -11.39 -5.12 13.99
CA LYS A 123 -10.84 -5.96 15.06
C LYS A 123 -11.21 -7.42 14.79
N GLY A 124 -10.25 -8.21 14.31
CA GLY A 124 -10.34 -9.68 14.24
C GLY A 124 -11.33 -10.19 13.19
N ALA A 125 -10.79 -10.73 12.10
CA ALA A 125 -11.45 -11.79 11.36
C ALA A 125 -10.92 -13.14 11.87
#